data_AF-A0ABD0PME2-F1
#
_entry.id   AF-A0ABD0PME2-F1
#
_cell.length_a   1.000
_cell.length_b   1.000
_cell.length_c   1.000
_cell.angle_alpha   90.00
_cell.angle_beta   90.00
_cell.angle_gamma   90.00
#
_symmetry.space_group_name_H-M   'P 1'
#
loop_
_entity.id
_entity.type
_entity.pdbx_description
1 polymer ?
#
loop_
_entity_poly.entity_id
_entity_poly.type
_entity_poly.pdbx_seq_one_letter_code
_entity_poly.pdbx_strand_id
1 'polypeptide(L)' 'VEELDESRHMTQEVVTQYYRAPEILMGSRHYSNAIDIWSVGCIFAELLGRRILFQAQSPIQQVFTYAHV' A
#
# COMPACT_ATOMS: atom_id res chain seq x y z
N VAL A 1 -18.52 30.17 0.72
CA VAL A 1 -19.23 28.88 0.57
C VAL A 1 -18.15 27.86 0.33
N GLU A 2 -17.68 27.24 1.41
CA GLU A 2 -16.65 26.20 1.36
C GLU A 2 -17.38 24.96 1.88
N GLU A 3 -17.77 24.08 0.97
CA GLU A 3 -18.49 22.86 1.30
C GLU A 3 -17.54 21.91 2.04
N LEU A 4 -17.75 21.77 3.35
CA LEU A 4 -17.13 20.72 4.15
C LEU A 4 -17.82 19.40 3.78
N ASP A 5 -17.22 18.64 2.87
CA ASP A 5 -17.66 17.28 2.50
C ASP A 5 -17.69 16.36 3.73
N GLU A 6 -18.89 16.20 4.29
CA GLU A 6 -19.21 15.45 5.53
C GLU A 6 -19.13 13.92 5.41
N SER A 7 -18.41 13.36 4.43
CA SER A 7 -18.41 11.89 4.24
C SER A 7 -17.10 11.26 3.81
N ARG A 8 -15.94 11.88 4.10
CA ARG A 8 -14.66 11.19 4.01
C ARG A 8 -14.49 10.20 5.18
N HIS A 9 -15.22 9.09 5.13
CA HIS A 9 -14.85 7.85 5.81
C HIS A 9 -13.52 7.38 5.21
N MET A 10 -12.42 8.04 5.58
CA MET A 10 -11.08 7.53 5.33
C MET A 10 -10.91 6.32 6.25
N THR A 11 -11.19 5.14 5.74
CA THR A 11 -10.75 3.89 6.35
C THR A 11 -9.23 3.96 6.47
N GLN A 12 -8.73 4.11 7.71
CA GLN A 12 -7.30 4.32 8.00
C GLN A 12 -6.41 3.19 7.46
N GLU A 13 -6.98 2.02 7.17
CA GLU A 13 -6.25 0.89 6.60
C GLU A 13 -5.85 1.09 5.13
N VAL A 14 -6.61 1.85 4.33
CA VAL A 14 -6.47 1.81 2.86
C VAL A 14 -5.20 2.49 2.37
N VAL A 15 -4.77 3.59 3.01
CA VAL A 15 -3.62 4.38 2.55
C VAL A 15 -2.28 3.76 2.98
N THR A 16 -2.23 3.12 4.15
CA THR A 16 -0.99 2.48 4.64
C THR A 16 -0.74 1.11 4.02
N GLN A 17 -1.74 0.54 3.34
CA GLN A 17 -1.64 -0.82 2.84
C GLN A 17 -0.68 -0.92 1.65
N TYR A 18 -0.81 -0.07 0.64
CA TYR A 18 -0.16 -0.21 -0.68
C TYR A 18 1.37 -0.36 -0.67
N TYR A 19 2.02 0.11 0.40
CA TYR A 19 3.47 0.09 0.54
C TYR A 19 3.99 -1.08 1.40
N ARG A 20 3.12 -1.92 1.98
CA ARG A 20 3.55 -3.04 2.85
C ARG A 20 4.19 -4.17 2.06
N ALA A 21 5.34 -4.63 2.52
CA ALA A 21 6.04 -5.77 1.95
C ALA A 21 5.18 -7.07 2.02
N PRO A 22 5.33 -8.00 1.05
CA PRO A 22 4.55 -9.25 0.99
C PRO A 22 4.66 -10.10 2.26
N GLU A 23 5.82 -10.16 2.90
CA GLU A 23 6.06 -10.89 4.14
C GLU A 23 5.29 -10.32 5.34
N ILE A 24 5.00 -9.01 5.34
CA ILE A 24 4.15 -8.35 6.35
C ILE A 24 2.70 -8.79 6.14
N LEU A 25 2.24 -8.87 4.90
CA LEU A 25 0.88 -9.30 4.57
C LEU A 25 0.65 -10.80 4.85
N MET A 26 1.70 -11.61 4.73
CA MET A 26 1.66 -13.05 5.06
C MET A 26 1.85 -13.34 6.55
N GLY A 27 2.05 -12.31 7.39
CA GLY A 27 2.19 -12.47 8.84
C GLY A 27 3.51 -13.13 9.27
N SER A 28 4.61 -12.92 8.53
CA SER A 28 5.95 -13.34 8.95
C SER A 28 6.24 -12.82 10.37
N ARG A 29 6.92 -13.58 11.23
CA ARG A 29 7.34 -13.04 12.54
C ARG A 29 8.72 -12.39 12.51
N HIS A 30 9.47 -12.64 11.45
CA HIS A 30 10.78 -12.08 11.21
C HIS A 30 10.69 -11.07 10.08
N TYR A 31 10.87 -9.81 10.43
CA TYR A 31 10.99 -8.72 9.49
C TYR A 31 12.41 -8.16 9.58
N SER A 32 12.96 -7.75 8.45
CA SER A 32 14.24 -7.04 8.41
C SER A 32 14.04 -5.66 7.79
N ASN A 33 15.11 -4.88 7.72
CA ASN A 33 15.12 -3.57 7.05
C ASN A 33 14.74 -3.66 5.54
N ALA A 34 14.64 -4.87 4.98
CA ALA A 34 14.13 -5.08 3.62
C ALA A 34 12.69 -4.58 3.42
N ILE A 35 11.85 -4.57 4.47
CA ILE A 35 10.46 -4.08 4.37
C ILE A 35 10.40 -2.58 4.05
N ASP A 36 11.35 -1.82 4.58
CA ASP A 36 11.44 -0.38 4.35
C ASP A 36 11.93 -0.10 2.93
N ILE A 37 12.89 -0.91 2.45
CA ILE A 37 13.37 -0.85 1.06
C ILE A 37 12.24 -1.16 0.08
N TRP A 38 11.39 -2.14 0.37
CA TRP A 38 10.19 -2.44 -0.43
C TRP A 38 9.28 -1.21 -0.51
N SER A 39 8.94 -0.62 0.64
CA SER A 39 8.08 0.56 0.73
C SER A 39 8.65 1.73 -0.08
N VAL A 40 9.95 2.00 0.04
CA VAL A 40 10.65 3.04 -0.73
C VAL A 40 10.62 2.75 -2.23
N GLY A 41 10.80 1.49 -2.64
CA GLY A 41 10.70 1.08 -4.04
C GLY A 41 9.33 1.37 -4.64
N CYS A 42 8.26 1.04 -3.92
CA CYS A 42 6.88 1.36 -4.32
C CYS A 42 6.66 2.88 -4.45
N ILE A 43 7.11 3.67 -3.46
CA ILE A 43 7.00 5.14 -3.49
C ILE A 43 7.79 5.72 -4.67
N PHE A 44 9.02 5.26 -4.89
CA PHE A 44 9.87 5.74 -5.98
C PHE A 44 9.23 5.45 -7.34
N ALA A 45 8.71 4.24 -7.55
CA ALA A 45 8.00 3.88 -8.78
C ALA A 45 6.70 4.70 -8.97
N GLU A 46 5.97 4.98 -7.90
CA GLU A 46 4.80 5.86 -7.92
C GLU A 46 5.17 7.29 -8.30
N LEU A 47 6.26 7.83 -7.77
CA LEU A 47 6.75 9.16 -8.14
C LEU A 47 7.11 9.25 -9.62
N LEU A 48 7.71 8.19 -10.18
CA LEU A 48 8.03 8.11 -11.61
C LEU A 48 6.77 7.98 -12.49
N GLY A 49 5.78 7.20 -12.04
CA GLY A 49 4.57 6.90 -12.81
C GLY A 49 3.38 7.84 -12.55
N ARG A 50 3.45 8.70 -11.53
CA ARG A 50 2.35 9.53 -10.99
C ARG A 50 1.06 8.75 -10.72
N ARG A 51 1.19 7.45 -10.44
CA ARG A 51 0.10 6.54 -10.13
C ARG A 51 0.58 5.55 -9.09
N ILE A 52 -0.32 5.19 -8.18
CA ILE A 52 -0.05 4.15 -7.19
C ILE A 52 0.27 2.85 -7.92
N LEU A 53 1.42 2.26 -7.58
CA LEU A 53 1.93 1.07 -8.28
C LEU A 53 1.07 -0.16 -8.01
N PHE A 54 0.62 -0.35 -6.77
CA PHE A 54 -0.14 -1.51 -6.31
C PHE A 54 -1.40 -1.09 -5.55
N GLN A 55 -2.46 -0.71 -6.27
CA GLN A 55 -3.77 -0.45 -5.67
C GLN A 55 -4.50 -1.75 -5.38
N ALA A 56 -4.77 -2.02 -4.10
CA ALA A 56 -5.53 -3.19 -3.66
C ALA A 56 -6.52 -2.84 -2.54
N GLN A 57 -7.78 -3.27 -2.66
CA GLN A 57 -8.81 -2.90 -1.69
C GLN A 57 -8.75 -3.71 -0.38
N SER A 58 -7.90 -4.73 -0.31
CA SER A 58 -7.68 -5.55 0.89
C SER A 58 -6.26 -6.12 0.94
N PRO A 59 -5.76 -6.52 2.13
CA PRO A 59 -4.42 -7.09 2.27
C PRO A 59 -4.24 -8.35 1.40
N ILE A 60 -5.29 -9.17 1.34
CA ILE A 60 -5.34 -10.39 0.52
C ILE A 60 -5.23 -10.03 -0.96
N GLN A 61 -6.01 -9.06 -1.42
CA GLN A 61 -5.94 -8.61 -2.81
C GLN A 61 -4.56 -8.06 -3.14
N GLN A 62 -3.87 -7.44 -2.18
CA GLN A 62 -2.54 -6.90 -2.40
C GLN A 62 -1.48 -7.99 -2.60
N VAL A 63 -1.58 -9.10 -1.86
CA VAL A 63 -0.76 -10.29 -2.11
C VAL A 63 -1.01 -10.83 -3.53
N PHE A 64 -2.26 -10.87 -3.98
CA PHE A 64 -2.58 -11.25 -5.35
C PHE A 64 -2.01 -10.28 -6.38
N THR A 65 -2.10 -8.96 -6.15
CA THR A 65 -1.53 -7.95 -7.04
C THR A 65 -0.02 -8.16 -7.22
N TYR A 66 0.72 -8.53 -6.18
CA TYR A 66 2.14 -8.83 -6.28
C TYR A 66 2.45 -10.06 -7.13
N ALA A 67 1.60 -11.09 -7.09
CA ALA A 67 1.78 -12.31 -7.87
C ALA A 67 1.45 -12.13 -9.36
N HIS A 68 0.75 -11.05 -9.72
CA HIS A 68 0.32 -10.75 -11.09
C HIS A 68 1.15 -9.67 -11.80
N VAL A 69 2.14 -9.09 -11.11
CA VAL A 69 3.10 -8.11 -11.63
C VAL A 69 4.41 -8.82 -11.94
#